data_AF-A0A0F5V816-F1
#
_entry.id   AF-A0A0F5V816-F1
#
_cell.length_a   1.000
_cell.length_b   1.000
_cell.length_c   1.000
_cell.angle_alpha   90.00
_cell.angle_beta   90.00
_cell.angle_gamma   90.00
#
_symmetry.space_group_name_H-M   'P 1'
#
loop_
_entity.id
_entity.type
_entity.pdbx_description
1 polymer ?
#
loop_
_entity_poly.entity_id
_entity_poly.type
_entity_poly.pdbx_seq_one_letter_code
_entity_poly.pdbx_strand_id
1 'polypeptide(L)'
;MKLKIEVEADEPQIHKLVELLAQFDITLVETNKDEVFDTSELNRDVLDVFDRLSWESFHLVNFIYSKGTLVEDWLEGKNWYICTLNQVQEELELAERNVRSRVNGIKKSCDRQKIQPFVIPYNINSERKYCVDKSVESELLYCLNKWEKTYRDWLKESNLASLNLRSTELT
;
A
#
# COMPACT_ATOMS: atom_id res chain seq x y z
N MET A 1 -4.60 17.80 21.25
CA MET A 1 -4.28 17.83 19.80
C MET A 1 -2.85 17.34 19.68
N LYS A 2 -2.59 16.21 19.00
CA LYS A 2 -1.25 15.60 18.94
C LYS A 2 -0.63 15.91 17.57
N LEU A 3 0.48 16.64 17.55
CA LEU A 3 1.28 16.87 16.35
C LEU A 3 2.18 15.63 16.15
N LYS A 4 2.19 15.08 14.94
CA LYS A 4 3.12 14.02 14.55
C LYS A 4 4.17 14.65 13.64
N ILE A 5 5.45 14.56 14.02
CA ILE A 5 6.58 15.08 13.24
C ILE A 5 7.48 13.89 12.93
N GLU A 6 7.80 13.70 11.64
CA GLU A 6 8.67 12.63 11.15
C GLU A 6 10.02 13.23 10.78
N VAL A 7 11.12 12.69 11.32
CA VAL A 7 12.47 13.22 11.11
C VAL A 7 13.43 12.07 10.80
N GLU A 8 14.22 12.23 9.74
CA GLU A 8 15.32 11.33 9.36
C GLU A 8 16.65 12.06 9.64
N ALA A 9 17.40 11.61 10.65
CA ALA A 9 18.66 12.21 11.09
C ALA A 9 19.59 11.16 11.70
N ASP A 10 20.90 11.41 11.76
CA ASP A 10 21.87 10.50 12.39
C ASP A 10 21.67 10.43 13.92
N GLU A 11 22.00 9.29 14.55
CA GLU A 11 21.80 9.00 15.99
C GLU A 11 22.14 10.16 16.96
N PRO A 12 23.28 10.89 16.80
CA PRO A 12 23.62 12.02 17.69
C PRO A 12 22.68 13.24 17.52
N GLN A 13 22.09 13.40 16.35
CA GLN A 13 21.15 14.48 16.03
C GLN A 13 19.73 14.14 16.51
N ILE A 14 19.34 12.86 16.44
CA ILE A 14 18.09 12.36 17.04
C ILE A 14 18.12 12.62 18.55
N HIS A 15 19.24 12.36 19.24
CA HIS A 15 19.32 12.61 20.68
C HIS A 15 19.11 14.08 21.05
N LYS A 16 19.74 15.03 20.34
CA LYS A 16 19.50 16.48 20.55
C LYS A 16 18.06 16.89 20.23
N LEU A 17 17.46 16.29 19.20
CA LEU A 17 16.08 16.54 18.80
C LEU A 17 15.08 16.00 19.85
N VAL A 18 15.34 14.82 20.41
CA VAL A 18 14.57 14.22 21.50
C VAL A 18 14.64 15.08 22.76
N GLU A 19 15.81 15.61 23.12
CA GLU A 19 15.95 16.55 24.25
C GLU A 19 15.18 17.86 24.04
N LEU A 20 15.19 18.40 22.81
CA LEU A 20 14.43 19.59 22.44
C LEU A 20 12.91 19.33 22.47
N LEU A 21 12.45 18.20 21.95
CA LEU A 21 11.02 17.86 21.87
C LEU A 21 10.43 17.47 23.24
N ALA A 22 11.24 16.91 24.14
CA ALA A 22 10.84 16.64 25.53
C ALA A 22 10.51 17.93 26.32
N GLN A 23 11.09 19.08 25.94
CA GLN A 23 10.75 20.38 26.54
C GLN A 23 9.36 20.89 26.14
N PHE A 24 8.73 20.29 25.12
CA PHE A 24 7.42 20.67 24.59
C PHE A 24 6.34 19.58 24.78
N ASP A 25 6.55 18.58 25.65
CA ASP A 25 5.63 17.46 25.88
C ASP A 25 5.31 16.63 24.61
N ILE A 26 6.24 16.56 23.65
CA ILE A 26 6.09 15.77 22.42
C ILE A 26 6.85 14.45 22.58
N THR A 27 6.13 13.33 22.53
CA THR A 27 6.72 11.97 22.57
C THR A 27 7.12 11.53 21.16
N LEU A 28 8.42 11.29 20.94
CA LEU A 28 8.91 10.60 19.75
C LEU A 28 8.65 9.10 19.90
N VAL A 29 7.94 8.51 18.93
CA VAL A 29 7.80 7.06 18.81
C VAL A 29 8.94 6.59 17.93
N GLU A 30 9.93 5.91 18.51
CA GLU A 30 10.95 5.20 17.72
C GLU A 30 10.25 4.11 16.88
N THR A 31 10.11 4.34 15.58
CA THR A 31 9.87 3.26 14.63
C THR A 31 11.22 2.75 14.16
N ASN A 32 11.91 2.01 15.02
CA ASN A 32 13.02 1.16 14.61
C ASN A 32 12.64 -0.28 14.86
N LYS A 33 12.32 -0.97 13.76
CA LYS A 33 12.78 -2.31 13.44
C LYS A 33 12.43 -2.55 11.98
N ASP A 34 13.46 -2.78 11.17
CA ASP A 34 13.33 -3.67 10.01
C ASP A 34 12.64 -4.95 10.53
N GLU A 35 11.32 -5.01 10.45
CA GLU A 35 10.61 -6.27 10.60
C GLU A 35 11.09 -7.13 9.45
N VAL A 36 11.94 -8.11 9.78
CA VAL A 36 12.31 -9.17 8.85
C VAL A 36 11.01 -9.89 8.54
N PHE A 37 10.35 -9.49 7.46
CA PHE A 37 9.14 -10.12 6.95
C PHE A 37 9.51 -11.57 6.68
N ASP A 38 8.91 -12.51 7.41
CA ASP A 38 9.15 -13.93 7.17
C ASP A 38 8.55 -14.29 5.80
N THR A 39 9.43 -14.47 4.82
CA THR A 39 9.04 -14.76 3.44
C THR A 39 8.81 -16.24 3.18
N SER A 40 9.04 -17.11 4.18
CA SER A 40 8.93 -18.56 4.00
C SER A 40 7.51 -19.04 3.77
N GLU A 41 6.52 -18.28 4.25
CA GLU A 41 5.08 -18.58 4.10
C GLU A 41 4.43 -17.88 2.90
N LEU A 42 5.15 -16.98 2.21
CA LEU A 42 4.59 -16.23 1.08
C LEU A 42 4.42 -17.10 -0.16
N ASN A 43 3.26 -16.97 -0.79
CA ASN A 43 2.97 -17.59 -2.07
C ASN A 43 3.76 -16.90 -3.19
N ARG A 44 4.82 -17.57 -3.66
CA ARG A 44 5.70 -17.06 -4.71
C ARG A 44 4.96 -16.74 -6.01
N ASP A 45 3.94 -17.52 -6.39
CA ASP A 45 3.20 -17.28 -7.63
C ASP A 45 2.37 -15.99 -7.56
N VAL A 46 1.83 -15.69 -6.37
CA VAL A 46 1.11 -14.43 -6.09
C VAL A 46 2.08 -13.24 -6.09
N LEU A 47 3.25 -13.38 -5.45
CA LEU A 47 4.32 -12.36 -5.50
C LEU A 47 4.74 -12.06 -6.94
N ASP A 48 4.88 -13.10 -7.75
CA ASP A 48 5.22 -13.01 -9.18
C ASP A 48 4.15 -12.27 -9.99
N VAL A 49 2.87 -12.38 -9.60
CA VAL A 49 1.80 -11.56 -10.16
C VAL A 49 1.97 -10.10 -9.74
N PHE A 50 2.14 -9.83 -8.44
CA PHE A 50 2.29 -8.48 -7.92
C PHE A 50 3.49 -7.73 -8.53
N ASP A 51 4.65 -8.38 -8.65
CA ASP A 51 5.86 -7.80 -9.24
C ASP A 51 5.67 -7.44 -10.74
N ARG A 52 4.69 -8.03 -11.42
CA ARG A 52 4.38 -7.76 -12.84
C ARG A 52 3.23 -6.77 -13.04
N LEU A 53 2.53 -6.37 -11.98
CA LEU A 53 1.45 -5.39 -12.09
C LEU A 53 2.01 -4.01 -12.44
N SER A 54 1.27 -3.25 -13.25
CA SER A 54 1.53 -1.82 -13.35
C SER A 54 1.26 -1.14 -12.02
N TRP A 55 1.91 -0.01 -11.76
CA TRP A 55 1.68 0.80 -10.56
C TRP A 55 0.18 1.07 -10.35
N GLU A 56 -0.54 1.40 -11.41
CA GLU A 56 -1.96 1.72 -11.35
C GLU A 56 -2.85 0.53 -10.98
N SER A 57 -2.45 -0.67 -11.37
CA SER A 57 -3.16 -1.91 -11.06
C SER A 57 -2.86 -2.34 -9.64
N PHE A 58 -1.60 -2.27 -9.22
CA PHE A 58 -1.18 -2.52 -7.85
C PHE A 58 -1.84 -1.53 -6.87
N HIS A 59 -1.85 -0.25 -7.21
CA HIS A 59 -2.52 0.80 -6.44
C HIS A 59 -4.02 0.55 -6.28
N LEU A 60 -4.70 0.02 -7.31
CA LEU A 60 -6.10 -0.38 -7.19
C LEU A 60 -6.29 -1.52 -6.19
N VAL A 61 -5.42 -2.54 -6.20
CA VAL A 61 -5.47 -3.64 -5.21
C VAL A 61 -5.26 -3.11 -3.80
N ASN A 62 -4.22 -2.30 -3.59
CA ASN A 62 -3.92 -1.69 -2.31
C ASN A 62 -5.07 -0.80 -1.80
N PHE A 63 -5.70 -0.04 -2.70
CA PHE A 63 -6.86 0.77 -2.35
C PHE A 63 -8.02 -0.10 -1.84
N ILE A 64 -8.39 -1.16 -2.59
CA ILE A 64 -9.50 -2.04 -2.18
C ILE A 64 -9.15 -2.75 -0.86
N TYR A 65 -7.90 -3.16 -0.66
CA TYR A 65 -7.45 -3.75 0.59
C TYR A 65 -7.54 -2.77 1.78
N SER A 66 -6.98 -1.57 1.64
CA SER A 66 -6.86 -0.60 2.74
C SER A 66 -8.15 0.16 3.08
N LYS A 67 -9.06 0.32 2.10
CA LYS A 67 -10.33 1.05 2.26
C LYS A 67 -11.56 0.16 2.17
N GLY A 68 -11.38 -1.10 1.77
CA GLY A 68 -12.48 -2.05 1.62
C GLY A 68 -13.06 -2.50 2.94
N THR A 69 -14.36 -2.81 2.90
CA THR A 69 -15.01 -3.51 4.01
C THR A 69 -14.67 -4.99 3.92
N LEU A 70 -14.09 -5.55 4.99
CA LEU A 70 -13.88 -6.98 5.10
C LEU A 70 -15.23 -7.69 5.29
N VAL A 71 -15.50 -8.66 4.44
CA VAL A 71 -16.65 -9.57 4.55
C VAL A 71 -16.11 -10.99 4.66
N GLU A 72 -16.46 -11.66 5.75
CA GLU A 72 -15.99 -13.01 6.08
C GLU A 72 -16.91 -14.09 5.51
N ASP A 73 -16.35 -15.26 5.20
CA ASP A 73 -17.06 -16.46 4.72
C ASP A 73 -18.00 -16.17 3.53
N TRP A 74 -17.53 -15.36 2.59
CA TRP A 74 -18.25 -14.92 1.40
C TRP A 74 -17.61 -15.49 0.13
N LEU A 75 -18.39 -15.67 -0.95
CA LEU A 75 -17.98 -16.24 -2.25
C LEU A 75 -16.91 -17.35 -2.15
N GLU A 76 -17.35 -18.61 -2.25
CA GLU A 76 -16.49 -19.80 -2.15
C GLU A 76 -15.92 -20.03 -0.74
N GLY A 77 -16.57 -19.48 0.30
CA GLY A 77 -16.19 -19.65 1.70
C GLY A 77 -14.90 -18.91 2.08
N LYS A 78 -14.64 -17.78 1.41
CA LYS A 78 -13.41 -16.99 1.57
C LYS A 78 -13.69 -15.64 2.21
N ASN A 79 -12.64 -14.99 2.68
CA ASN A 79 -12.74 -13.64 3.23
C ASN A 79 -12.34 -12.63 2.16
N TRP A 80 -13.12 -11.56 1.98
CA TRP A 80 -12.91 -10.59 0.90
C TRP A 80 -12.94 -9.16 1.42
N TYR A 81 -12.00 -8.33 0.97
CA TYR A 81 -12.10 -6.87 1.08
C TYR A 81 -12.90 -6.32 -0.09
N ILE A 82 -13.90 -5.48 0.17
CA ILE A 82 -14.85 -5.02 -0.85
C ILE A 82 -14.93 -3.50 -0.86
N CYS A 83 -14.80 -2.91 -2.05
CA CYS A 83 -15.16 -1.51 -2.33
C CYS A 83 -16.26 -1.44 -3.39
N THR A 84 -17.12 -0.43 -3.30
CA THR A 84 -18.07 -0.10 -4.36
C THR A 84 -17.36 0.63 -5.50
N LEU A 85 -17.93 0.59 -6.70
CA LEU A 85 -17.40 1.38 -7.82
C LEU A 85 -17.32 2.87 -7.44
N ASN A 86 -18.36 3.44 -6.82
CA ASN A 86 -18.37 4.85 -6.44
C ASN A 86 -17.18 5.22 -5.53
N GLN A 87 -16.89 4.41 -4.51
CA GLN A 87 -15.72 4.62 -3.64
C GLN A 87 -14.41 4.61 -4.44
N VAL A 88 -14.26 3.67 -5.38
CA VAL A 88 -13.07 3.59 -6.23
C VAL A 88 -12.97 4.81 -7.17
N GLN A 89 -14.09 5.29 -7.71
CA GLN A 89 -14.10 6.42 -8.63
C GLN A 89 -13.84 7.75 -7.92
N GLU A 90 -14.39 7.95 -6.73
CA GLU A 90 -14.22 9.16 -5.92
C GLU A 90 -12.78 9.31 -5.44
N GLU A 91 -12.19 8.24 -4.91
CA GLU A 91 -10.85 8.30 -4.29
C GLU A 91 -9.71 8.20 -5.31
N LEU A 92 -9.89 7.44 -6.40
CA LEU A 92 -8.85 7.27 -7.42
C LEU A 92 -9.04 8.17 -8.64
N GLU A 93 -10.13 8.94 -8.70
CA GLU A 93 -10.52 9.77 -9.84
C GLU A 93 -10.56 8.99 -11.18
N LEU A 94 -11.05 7.74 -11.14
CA LEU A 94 -11.07 6.84 -12.29
C LEU A 94 -12.47 6.67 -12.88
N ALA A 95 -12.55 6.66 -14.20
CA ALA A 95 -13.73 6.14 -14.89
C ALA A 95 -13.86 4.62 -14.69
N GLU A 96 -15.09 4.09 -14.59
CA GLU A 96 -15.35 2.63 -14.48
C GLU A 96 -14.62 1.81 -15.55
N ARG A 97 -14.52 2.31 -16.78
CA ARG A 97 -13.78 1.64 -17.86
C ARG A 97 -12.31 1.40 -17.49
N ASN A 98 -11.68 2.36 -16.82
CA ASN A 98 -10.28 2.26 -16.40
C ASN A 98 -10.14 1.27 -15.25
N VAL A 99 -11.06 1.28 -14.29
CA VAL A 99 -11.09 0.29 -13.19
C VAL A 99 -11.23 -1.13 -13.77
N ARG A 100 -12.17 -1.34 -14.70
CA ARG A 100 -12.34 -2.63 -15.40
C ARG A 100 -11.09 -3.05 -16.16
N SER A 101 -10.42 -2.11 -16.85
CA SER A 101 -9.18 -2.41 -17.57
C SER A 101 -8.09 -2.93 -16.64
N ARG A 102 -7.91 -2.28 -15.47
CA ARG A 102 -6.92 -2.67 -14.46
C ARG A 102 -7.22 -4.04 -13.86
N VAL A 103 -8.47 -4.29 -13.47
CA VAL A 103 -8.90 -5.60 -12.95
C VAL A 103 -8.70 -6.71 -13.99
N ASN A 104 -9.03 -6.44 -15.25
CA ASN A 104 -8.77 -7.40 -16.33
C ASN A 104 -7.27 -7.62 -16.56
N GLY A 105 -6.43 -6.60 -16.36
CA GLY A 105 -4.97 -6.73 -16.37
C GLY A 105 -4.48 -7.69 -15.29
N ILE A 106 -4.96 -7.52 -14.06
CA ILE A 106 -4.62 -8.39 -12.92
C ILE A 106 -5.04 -9.84 -13.20
N LYS A 107 -6.27 -10.05 -13.70
CA LYS A 107 -6.77 -11.39 -14.07
C LYS A 107 -5.87 -12.06 -15.10
N LYS A 108 -5.50 -11.36 -16.18
CA LYS A 108 -4.58 -11.89 -17.19
C LYS A 108 -3.21 -12.25 -16.61
N SER A 109 -2.71 -11.49 -15.63
CA SER A 109 -1.47 -11.85 -14.93
C SER A 109 -1.63 -13.11 -14.09
N CYS A 110 -2.76 -13.28 -13.39
CA CYS A 110 -3.09 -14.50 -12.66
C CYS A 110 -3.19 -15.72 -13.60
N ASP A 111 -3.88 -15.58 -14.73
CA ASP A 111 -4.06 -16.65 -15.73
C ASP A 111 -2.70 -17.14 -16.27
N ARG A 112 -1.76 -16.22 -16.51
CA ARG A 112 -0.40 -16.56 -16.96
C ARG A 112 0.38 -17.38 -15.92
N GLN A 113 0.13 -17.13 -14.63
CA GLN A 113 0.72 -17.86 -13.52
C GLN A 113 -0.10 -19.09 -13.10
N LYS A 114 -1.22 -19.36 -13.79
CA LYS A 114 -2.15 -20.46 -13.49
C LYS A 114 -2.68 -20.44 -12.05
N ILE A 115 -2.78 -19.26 -11.45
CA ILE A 115 -3.41 -19.07 -10.14
C ILE A 115 -4.84 -18.53 -10.28
N GLN A 116 -5.67 -18.78 -9.27
CA GLN A 116 -7.01 -18.20 -9.24
C GLN A 116 -6.93 -16.67 -9.11
N PRO A 117 -7.77 -15.91 -9.82
CA PRO A 117 -7.81 -14.45 -9.66
C PRO A 117 -8.17 -14.03 -8.24
N PHE A 118 -7.28 -13.30 -7.59
CA PHE A 118 -7.52 -12.75 -6.25
C PHE A 118 -8.17 -11.36 -6.28
N VAL A 119 -8.42 -10.79 -7.47
CA VAL A 119 -9.20 -9.56 -7.65
C VAL A 119 -10.35 -9.79 -8.63
N ILE A 120 -11.58 -9.59 -8.17
CA ILE A 120 -12.77 -9.85 -8.98
C ILE A 120 -13.78 -8.70 -8.93
N PRO A 121 -14.44 -8.38 -10.05
CA PRO A 121 -15.65 -7.58 -10.04
C PRO A 121 -16.84 -8.46 -9.64
N TYR A 122 -17.75 -7.93 -8.84
CA TYR A 122 -18.97 -8.62 -8.43
C TYR A 122 -20.15 -7.64 -8.43
N ASN A 123 -21.37 -8.13 -8.64
CA ASN A 123 -22.59 -7.31 -8.64
C ASN A 123 -23.53 -7.78 -7.54
N ILE A 124 -23.92 -6.87 -6.65
CA ILE A 124 -24.93 -7.12 -5.60
C ILE A 124 -25.95 -6.01 -5.66
N ASN A 125 -27.24 -6.33 -5.73
CA ASN A 125 -28.32 -5.33 -5.71
C ASN A 125 -28.13 -4.19 -6.72
N SER A 126 -27.69 -4.52 -7.94
CA SER A 126 -27.36 -3.56 -9.02
C SER A 126 -26.17 -2.63 -8.76
N GLU A 127 -25.47 -2.77 -7.63
CA GLU A 127 -24.23 -2.06 -7.33
C GLU A 127 -23.02 -2.90 -7.76
N ARG A 128 -22.15 -2.28 -8.57
CA ARG A 128 -20.86 -2.87 -8.96
C ARG A 128 -19.88 -2.75 -7.80
N LYS A 129 -19.28 -3.86 -7.41
CA LYS A 129 -18.25 -3.96 -6.39
C LYS A 129 -16.98 -4.58 -6.95
N TYR A 130 -15.85 -4.25 -6.32
CA TYR A 130 -14.55 -4.84 -6.60
C TYR A 130 -14.01 -5.45 -5.32
N CYS A 131 -13.56 -6.69 -5.42
CA CYS A 131 -13.23 -7.52 -4.28
C CYS A 131 -11.77 -7.98 -4.40
N VAL A 132 -11.04 -7.96 -3.28
CA VAL A 132 -9.70 -8.54 -3.13
C VAL A 132 -9.78 -9.67 -2.11
N ASP A 133 -9.28 -10.85 -2.49
CA ASP A 133 -9.23 -12.03 -1.62
C ASP A 133 -8.28 -11.73 -0.44
N LYS A 134 -8.72 -11.97 0.80
CA LYS A 134 -7.89 -11.76 1.99
C LYS A 134 -6.69 -12.69 2.02
N SER A 135 -6.73 -13.83 1.33
CA SER A 135 -5.62 -14.80 1.35
C SER A 135 -4.31 -14.27 0.76
N VAL A 136 -4.33 -13.13 0.05
CA VAL A 136 -3.13 -12.50 -0.55
C VAL A 136 -2.61 -11.29 0.23
N GLU A 137 -3.13 -11.07 1.45
CA GLU A 137 -2.79 -9.93 2.31
C GLU A 137 -1.28 -9.87 2.63
N SER A 138 -0.68 -11.01 3.00
CA SER A 138 0.74 -11.09 3.35
C SER A 138 1.65 -10.72 2.17
N GLU A 139 1.34 -11.19 0.96
CA GLU A 139 2.08 -10.88 -0.26
C GLU A 139 1.93 -9.41 -0.66
N LEU A 140 0.72 -8.85 -0.54
CA LEU A 140 0.48 -7.44 -0.80
C LEU A 140 1.31 -6.56 0.15
N LEU A 141 1.30 -6.85 1.45
CA LEU A 141 2.06 -6.13 2.46
C LEU A 141 3.58 -6.25 2.23
N TYR A 142 4.06 -7.43 1.87
CA TYR A 142 5.46 -7.64 1.48
C TYR A 142 5.84 -6.78 0.27
N CYS A 143 5.00 -6.77 -0.79
CA CYS A 143 5.25 -5.96 -1.98
C CYS A 143 5.23 -4.46 -1.68
N LEU A 144 4.31 -3.99 -0.82
CA LEU A 144 4.27 -2.60 -0.36
C LEU A 144 5.57 -2.21 0.36
N ASN A 145 6.03 -3.03 1.31
CA ASN A 145 7.27 -2.80 2.04
C ASN A 145 8.49 -2.82 1.10
N LYS A 146 8.57 -3.78 0.17
CA LYS A 146 9.63 -3.85 -0.85
C LYS A 146 9.64 -2.61 -1.73
N TRP A 147 8.48 -2.12 -2.15
CA TRP A 147 8.37 -0.94 -3.02
C TRP A 147 8.69 0.35 -2.29
N GLU A 148 8.20 0.52 -1.07
CA GLU A 148 8.57 1.64 -0.21
C GLU A 148 10.07 1.68 0.03
N LYS A 149 10.68 0.53 0.33
CA LYS A 149 12.13 0.40 0.45
C LYS A 149 12.84 0.75 -0.85
N THR A 150 12.40 0.20 -1.99
CA THR A 150 13.01 0.50 -3.31
C THR A 150 12.94 2.00 -3.63
N TYR A 151 11.83 2.66 -3.32
CA TYR A 151 11.67 4.10 -3.51
C TYR A 151 12.55 4.91 -2.56
N ARG A 152 12.59 4.57 -1.27
CA ARG A 152 13.47 5.20 -0.28
C ARG A 152 14.95 5.03 -0.64
N ASP A 153 15.35 3.82 -1.04
CA ASP A 153 16.72 3.51 -1.48
C ASP A 153 17.08 4.29 -2.75
N TRP A 154 16.18 4.34 -3.74
CA TRP A 154 16.35 5.18 -4.93
C TRP A 154 16.49 6.67 -4.57
N LEU A 155 15.69 7.21 -3.65
CA LEU A 155 15.80 8.61 -3.19
C LEU A 155 17.14 8.91 -2.49
N LYS A 156 17.67 7.94 -1.72
CA LYS A 156 18.97 8.03 -1.07
C LYS A 156 20.12 7.97 -2.08
N GLU A 157 20.04 7.05 -3.04
CA GLU A 157 21.08 6.85 -4.07
C GLU A 157 21.09 7.97 -5.13
N SER A 158 19.95 8.57 -5.43
CA SER A 158 19.82 9.65 -6.42
C SER A 158 20.25 11.03 -5.90
N ASN A 159 20.79 11.14 -4.67
CA ASN A 159 21.11 12.40 -3.98
C ASN A 159 19.93 13.39 -3.87
N LEU A 160 18.71 13.01 -4.26
CA LEU A 160 17.50 13.83 -4.15
C LEU A 160 17.06 14.00 -2.69
N ALA A 161 17.43 13.09 -1.79
CA ALA A 161 17.23 13.26 -0.35
C ALA A 161 18.02 14.46 0.24
N SER A 162 19.08 14.93 -0.44
CA SER A 162 19.86 16.11 -0.03
C SER A 162 19.27 17.45 -0.51
N LEU A 163 18.23 17.41 -1.36
CA LEU A 163 17.44 18.58 -1.77
C LEU A 163 16.34 18.86 -0.72
N ASN A 164 16.74 19.01 0.55
CA ASN A 164 15.86 19.51 1.58
C ASN A 164 15.76 21.03 1.49
N LEU A 165 14.59 21.49 1.02
CA LEU A 165 13.85 22.67 1.48
C LEU A 165 14.73 23.81 2.03
N ARG A 166 15.29 24.65 1.15
CA ARG A 166 15.57 26.03 1.54
C ARG A 166 14.23 26.71 1.82
N SER A 167 14.00 26.96 3.10
CA SER A 167 13.02 27.89 3.63
C SER A 167 12.94 29.15 2.77
N THR A 168 11.88 29.29 1.99
CA THR A 168 11.45 30.60 1.53
C THR A 168 10.79 31.26 2.74
N GLU A 169 11.55 32.10 3.44
CA GLU A 169 11.00 33.04 4.42
C GLU A 169 9.93 33.87 3.70
N LEU A 170 8.68 33.74 4.15
CA LEU A 170 7.62 34.70 3.84
C LEU A 170 7.81 35.88 4.81
N THR A 171 8.44 36.95 4.33
CA THR A 171 8.26 38.31 4.89
C THR A 171 6.89 38.86 4.51
#